data_AF-A0A177EMW1-F1
#
_entry.id   AF-A0A177EMW1-F1
#
_cell.length_a   1.000
_cell.length_b   1.000
_cell.length_c   1.000
_cell.angle_alpha   90.00
_cell.angle_beta   90.00
_cell.angle_gamma   90.00
#
_symmetry.space_group_name_H-M   'P 1'
#
loop_
_entity.id
_entity.type
_entity.pdbx_description
1 polymer ?
#
loop_
_entity_poly.entity_id
_entity_poly.type
_entity_poly.pdbx_seq_one_letter_code
_entity_poly.pdbx_strand_id
1 'polypeptide(L)'
;QTVLKTTRNMEQLRTRLEMLTGRKSDEDTYISVVNSVLYAHKHTLYTGDREGLLEYAYTLATEAEHANVKHIGRILLAHLPIEDVVLVSFIEDKMASFFPDTEDLVPGQEERMEQHVTLFAGTRQSKKNLYNYISVRADTLCVLAKRAVSPLPVWKQVLFIYKRAHKETIPAEKVRALGLAVLKTLRTEKDLVAASSQYVQNMRIVTHDFVYAQAILSALLALPETEETVHAIEKLCIYALTEKRCTVHSLRGMGIAKIPRKLLFSMLKKVRSEKINLYAFAPVAKQLVRELKQSPEDLASLEKYIAGVLSTKNHIGLKDTLKNIIKIINPEKLQKKQREPKKSSESAGDATNAQENEETTQVITPIEEENKQ
;
A
#
# COMPACT_ATOMS: atom_id res chain seq x y z
N GLN A 1 32.71 2.41 13.39
CA GLN A 1 31.62 2.50 12.40
C GLN A 1 31.86 1.64 11.15
N THR A 2 32.97 1.79 10.41
CA THR A 2 33.26 1.00 9.19
C THR A 2 33.22 -0.50 9.43
N VAL A 3 33.80 -0.99 10.53
CA VAL A 3 33.77 -2.42 10.89
C VAL A 3 32.35 -2.94 11.10
N LEU A 4 31.49 -2.21 11.81
CA LEU A 4 30.09 -2.57 12.02
C LEU A 4 29.30 -2.67 10.71
N LYS A 5 29.58 -1.79 9.74
CA LYS A 5 28.87 -1.76 8.45
C LYS A 5 29.34 -2.80 7.45
N THR A 6 30.61 -3.22 7.53
CA THR A 6 31.25 -4.05 6.48
C THR A 6 31.32 -5.52 6.85
N THR A 7 31.20 -5.86 8.13
CA THR A 7 31.34 -7.24 8.59
C THR A 7 29.99 -7.93 8.61
N ARG A 8 29.88 -9.08 7.96
CA ARG A 8 28.62 -9.84 7.83
C ARG A 8 28.51 -11.04 8.76
N ASN A 9 29.62 -11.44 9.38
CA ASN A 9 29.73 -12.58 10.28
C ASN A 9 30.03 -12.07 11.69
N MET A 10 29.32 -12.60 12.69
CA MET A 10 29.44 -12.16 14.09
C MET A 10 30.79 -12.51 14.74
N GLU A 11 31.39 -13.65 14.40
CA GLU A 11 32.73 -14.03 14.88
C GLU A 11 33.81 -13.13 14.26
N GLN A 12 33.73 -12.90 12.95
CA GLN A 12 34.63 -11.94 12.30
C GLN A 12 34.45 -10.54 12.88
N LEU A 13 33.21 -10.15 13.21
CA LEU A 13 32.91 -8.86 13.80
C LEU A 13 33.52 -8.76 15.20
N ARG A 14 33.39 -9.81 16.02
CA ARG A 14 34.07 -9.94 17.32
C ARG A 14 35.56 -9.70 17.16
N THR A 15 36.26 -10.52 16.38
CA THR A 15 37.71 -10.42 16.23
C THR A 15 38.15 -9.02 15.79
N ARG A 16 37.46 -8.42 14.82
CA ARG A 16 37.78 -7.06 14.34
C ARG A 16 37.54 -5.99 15.40
N LEU A 17 36.49 -6.12 16.22
CA LEU A 17 36.22 -5.18 17.31
C LEU A 17 37.21 -5.36 18.46
N GLU A 18 37.55 -6.59 18.83
CA GLU A 18 38.53 -6.88 19.88
C GLU A 18 39.92 -6.34 19.48
N MET A 19 40.33 -6.52 18.22
CA MET A 19 41.58 -5.92 17.70
C MET A 19 41.56 -4.39 17.74
N LEU A 20 40.43 -3.75 17.41
CA LEU A 20 40.33 -2.30 17.39
C LEU A 20 40.27 -1.67 18.79
N THR A 21 39.66 -2.36 19.74
CA THR A 21 39.38 -1.82 21.08
C THR A 21 40.38 -2.28 22.12
N GLY A 22 41.16 -3.32 21.82
CA GLY A 22 42.06 -3.97 22.77
C GLY A 22 41.35 -4.82 23.82
N ARG A 23 40.01 -4.84 23.83
CA ARG A 23 39.21 -5.68 24.74
C ARG A 23 39.19 -7.10 24.18
N LYS A 24 39.89 -8.02 24.84
CA LYS A 24 39.70 -9.46 24.61
C LYS A 24 38.71 -9.97 25.66
N SER A 25 37.81 -10.83 25.23
CA SER A 25 36.78 -11.38 26.09
C SER A 25 36.68 -12.87 25.84
N ASP A 26 36.46 -13.65 26.89
CA ASP A 26 36.11 -15.07 26.79
C ASP A 26 34.58 -15.28 26.78
N GLU A 27 33.80 -14.19 26.77
CA GLU A 27 32.35 -14.19 26.70
C GLU A 27 31.84 -14.84 25.38
N ASP A 28 30.54 -15.16 25.38
CA ASP A 28 29.80 -15.47 24.16
C ASP A 28 30.04 -14.40 23.08
N THR A 29 30.13 -14.82 21.82
CA THR A 29 30.46 -13.94 20.69
C THR A 29 29.58 -12.69 20.61
N TYR A 30 28.28 -12.82 20.91
CA TYR A 30 27.35 -11.69 20.84
C TYR A 30 27.56 -10.70 21.99
N ILE A 31 27.86 -11.21 23.19
CA ILE A 31 28.18 -10.41 24.37
C ILE A 31 29.53 -9.69 24.18
N SER A 32 30.55 -10.39 23.70
CA SER A 32 31.85 -9.76 23.41
C SER A 32 31.71 -8.62 22.38
N VAL A 33 30.92 -8.84 21.32
CA VAL A 33 30.66 -7.83 20.30
C VAL A 33 29.97 -6.59 20.88
N VAL A 34 28.90 -6.76 21.67
CA VAL A 34 28.21 -5.61 22.26
C VAL A 34 29.12 -4.85 23.21
N ASN A 35 29.82 -5.58 24.09
CA ASN A 35 30.66 -4.98 25.11
C ASN A 35 31.91 -4.31 24.53
N SER A 36 32.42 -4.78 23.39
CA SER A 36 33.49 -4.09 22.67
C SER A 36 33.05 -2.70 22.18
N VAL A 37 31.82 -2.59 21.67
CA VAL A 37 31.25 -1.30 21.22
C VAL A 37 30.93 -0.40 22.41
N LEU A 38 30.36 -0.95 23.49
CA LEU A 38 30.07 -0.19 24.72
C LEU A 38 31.35 0.33 25.36
N TYR A 39 32.38 -0.50 25.47
CA TYR A 39 33.70 -0.13 25.98
C TYR A 39 34.33 1.01 25.16
N ALA A 40 34.35 0.88 23.83
CA ALA A 40 34.91 1.90 22.94
C ALA A 40 34.23 3.27 23.07
N HIS A 41 32.96 3.28 23.49
CA HIS A 41 32.16 4.47 23.67
C HIS A 41 31.91 4.82 25.15
N LYS A 42 32.67 4.21 26.08
CA LYS A 42 32.62 4.48 27.52
C LYS A 42 31.23 4.31 28.16
N HIS A 43 30.46 3.34 27.68
CA HIS A 43 29.20 2.92 28.30
C HIS A 43 29.40 1.77 29.28
N THR A 44 28.47 1.60 30.22
CA THR A 44 28.39 0.44 31.09
C THR A 44 28.30 -0.84 30.27
N LEU A 45 29.13 -1.82 30.61
CA LEU A 45 29.15 -3.11 29.93
C LEU A 45 27.92 -3.94 30.31
N TYR A 46 27.45 -4.74 29.37
CA TYR A 46 26.41 -5.73 29.58
C TYR A 46 26.97 -6.91 30.38
N THR A 47 26.34 -7.23 31.51
CA THR A 47 26.73 -8.32 32.42
C THR A 47 25.67 -9.41 32.53
N GLY A 48 24.58 -9.32 31.76
CA GLY A 48 23.54 -10.34 31.71
C GLY A 48 23.96 -11.56 30.88
N ASP A 49 23.05 -12.52 30.79
CA ASP A 49 23.22 -13.73 30.00
C ASP A 49 22.76 -13.56 28.54
N ARG A 50 22.80 -14.65 27.77
CA ARG A 50 22.39 -14.62 26.37
C ARG A 50 20.88 -14.37 26.20
N GLU A 51 20.07 -14.78 27.17
CA GLU A 51 18.61 -14.67 27.11
C GLU A 51 18.17 -13.21 27.23
N GLY A 52 18.76 -12.46 28.17
CA GLY A 52 18.50 -11.02 28.30
C GLY A 52 19.06 -10.15 27.17
N LEU A 53 19.89 -10.72 26.29
CA LEU A 53 20.58 -9.95 25.25
C LEU A 53 19.61 -9.46 24.16
N LEU A 54 18.49 -10.15 23.93
CA LEU A 54 17.46 -9.72 22.99
C LEU A 54 16.82 -8.41 23.44
N GLU A 55 16.36 -8.36 24.69
CA GLU A 55 15.79 -7.16 25.31
C GLU A 55 16.79 -6.01 25.32
N TYR A 56 18.03 -6.29 25.73
CA TYR A 56 19.06 -5.28 25.78
C TYR A 56 19.42 -4.74 24.38
N ALA A 57 19.56 -5.60 23.38
CA ALA A 57 19.82 -5.19 22.00
C ALA A 57 18.68 -4.34 21.43
N TYR A 58 17.43 -4.64 21.81
CA TYR A 58 16.27 -3.83 21.49
C TYR A 58 16.40 -2.43 22.09
N THR A 59 16.64 -2.34 23.39
CA THR A 59 16.85 -1.06 24.10
C THR A 59 17.97 -0.25 23.47
N LEU A 60 19.12 -0.87 23.13
CA LEU A 60 20.20 -0.18 22.42
C LEU A 60 19.75 0.36 21.07
N ALA A 61 19.06 -0.45 20.26
CA ALA A 61 18.59 -0.07 18.93
C ALA A 61 17.59 1.09 18.93
N THR A 62 16.90 1.30 20.05
CA THR A 62 15.81 2.26 20.16
C THR A 62 16.17 3.50 20.96
N GLU A 63 16.88 3.33 22.07
CA GLU A 63 17.06 4.37 23.09
C GLU A 63 18.49 4.91 23.16
N ALA A 64 19.50 4.17 22.69
CA ALA A 64 20.88 4.65 22.76
C ALA A 64 21.08 5.96 21.98
N GLU A 65 21.70 6.95 22.63
CA GLU A 65 22.01 8.23 22.00
C GLU A 65 23.13 8.08 20.97
N HIS A 66 24.17 7.31 21.31
CA HIS A 66 25.34 7.15 20.47
C HIS A 66 25.03 6.28 19.24
N ALA A 67 25.25 6.83 18.04
CA ALA A 67 24.85 6.19 16.78
C ALA A 67 25.46 4.80 16.57
N ASN A 68 26.72 4.57 16.97
CA ASN A 68 27.35 3.24 16.86
C ASN A 68 26.77 2.25 17.88
N VAL A 69 26.37 2.71 19.07
CA VAL A 69 25.75 1.86 20.09
C VAL A 69 24.35 1.45 19.64
N LYS A 70 23.61 2.40 19.08
CA LYS A 70 22.33 2.12 18.40
C LYS A 70 22.50 1.13 17.24
N HIS A 71 23.57 1.29 16.46
CA HIS A 71 23.83 0.41 15.32
C HIS A 71 24.16 -1.01 15.77
N ILE A 72 24.93 -1.20 16.84
CA ILE A 72 25.23 -2.56 17.32
C ILE A 72 23.97 -3.24 17.85
N GLY A 73 23.05 -2.53 18.52
CA GLY A 73 21.74 -3.08 18.89
C GLY A 73 21.01 -3.67 17.67
N ARG A 74 20.95 -2.93 16.55
CA ARG A 74 20.31 -3.42 15.31
C ARG A 74 21.02 -4.61 14.68
N ILE A 75 22.36 -4.64 14.71
CA ILE A 75 23.15 -5.78 14.24
C ILE A 75 22.84 -7.01 15.08
N LEU A 76 22.83 -6.88 16.40
CA LEU A 76 22.49 -7.98 17.30
C LEU A 76 21.08 -8.50 17.03
N LEU A 77 20.07 -7.63 16.94
CA LEU A 77 18.70 -8.03 16.60
C LEU A 77 18.61 -8.75 15.24
N ALA A 78 19.47 -8.41 14.28
CA ALA A 78 19.49 -9.07 12.98
C ALA A 78 20.14 -10.46 13.00
N HIS A 79 21.05 -10.74 13.95
CA HIS A 79 21.95 -11.89 13.89
C HIS A 79 21.93 -12.82 15.12
N LEU A 80 21.35 -12.39 16.24
CA LEU A 80 21.27 -13.18 17.48
C LEU A 80 20.40 -14.42 17.24
N PRO A 81 20.85 -15.67 17.50
CA PRO A 81 20.00 -16.84 17.30
C PRO A 81 18.88 -16.84 18.33
N ILE A 82 17.64 -16.76 17.86
CA ILE A 82 16.43 -16.66 18.68
C ILE A 82 15.41 -17.63 18.08
N GLU A 83 14.74 -18.39 18.93
CA GLU A 83 13.64 -19.26 18.52
C GLU A 83 12.45 -18.44 18.04
N ASP A 84 11.73 -18.93 17.02
CA ASP A 84 10.64 -18.18 16.39
C ASP A 84 9.52 -17.82 17.39
N VAL A 85 9.21 -18.72 18.33
CA VAL A 85 8.19 -18.48 19.37
C VAL A 85 8.56 -17.31 20.28
N VAL A 86 9.81 -17.29 20.75
CA VAL A 86 10.34 -16.20 21.59
C VAL A 86 10.34 -14.89 20.81
N LEU A 87 10.80 -14.93 19.55
CA LEU A 87 10.85 -13.76 18.68
C LEU A 87 9.47 -13.19 18.40
N VAL A 88 8.50 -14.03 18.04
CA VAL A 88 7.12 -13.60 17.75
C VAL A 88 6.48 -13.02 19.00
N SER A 89 6.56 -13.71 20.14
CA SER A 89 6.02 -13.21 21.41
C SER A 89 6.66 -11.87 21.81
N PHE A 90 7.97 -11.73 21.59
CA PHE A 90 8.68 -10.47 21.86
C PHE A 90 8.21 -9.34 20.95
N ILE A 91 8.04 -9.61 19.64
CA ILE A 91 7.51 -8.62 18.70
C ILE A 91 6.10 -8.20 19.10
N GLU A 92 5.24 -9.15 19.49
CA GLU A 92 3.88 -8.88 19.93
C GLU A 92 3.84 -8.04 21.22
N ASP A 93 4.65 -8.38 22.22
CA ASP A 93 4.80 -7.60 23.45
C ASP A 93 5.25 -6.16 23.16
N LYS A 94 6.31 -6.02 22.34
CA LYS A 94 6.80 -4.67 21.98
C LYS A 94 5.79 -3.92 21.13
N MET A 95 5.07 -4.56 20.21
CA MET A 95 3.97 -3.92 19.47
C MET A 95 2.84 -3.45 20.38
N ALA A 96 2.42 -4.27 21.34
CA ALA A 96 1.43 -3.87 22.35
C ALA A 96 1.93 -2.68 23.19
N SER A 97 3.22 -2.65 23.53
CA SER A 97 3.83 -1.53 24.28
C SER A 97 3.86 -0.20 23.50
N PHE A 98 3.90 -0.22 22.16
CA PHE A 98 3.82 1.00 21.34
C PHE A 98 2.43 1.58 21.27
N PHE A 99 1.44 0.71 21.36
CA PHE A 99 0.08 0.98 20.97
C PHE A 99 -0.82 0.35 22.04
N PRO A 100 -0.76 0.85 23.30
CA PRO A 100 -1.44 0.21 24.41
C PRO A 100 -2.92 0.01 24.08
N ASP A 101 -3.42 -1.19 24.37
CA ASP A 101 -4.84 -1.50 24.26
C ASP A 101 -5.59 -0.61 25.27
N THR A 102 -6.40 0.31 24.76
CA THR A 102 -7.17 1.23 25.60
C THR A 102 -8.39 0.59 26.26
N GLU A 103 -8.60 -0.72 26.07
CA GLU A 103 -9.80 -1.41 26.58
C GLU A 103 -9.59 -2.09 27.94
N ASP A 104 -8.34 -2.38 28.36
CA ASP A 104 -8.04 -3.07 29.63
C ASP A 104 -6.89 -2.40 30.41
N LEU A 105 -6.91 -1.07 30.54
CA LEU A 105 -5.90 -0.35 31.32
C LEU A 105 -6.05 -0.68 32.81
N VAL A 106 -5.03 -1.31 33.39
CA VAL A 106 -4.93 -1.57 34.83
C VAL A 106 -4.42 -0.30 35.54
N PRO A 107 -4.89 0.02 36.76
CA PRO A 107 -4.39 1.17 37.52
C PRO A 107 -2.85 1.19 37.59
N GLY A 108 -2.22 2.31 37.18
CA GLY A 108 -0.77 2.46 37.03
C GLY A 108 -0.23 2.37 35.58
N GLN A 109 -1.01 1.83 34.64
CA GLN A 109 -0.78 2.06 33.20
C GLN A 109 -1.31 3.43 32.76
N GLU A 110 -2.25 3.99 33.53
CA GLU A 110 -2.77 5.35 33.39
C GLU A 110 -1.67 6.41 33.56
N GLU A 111 -0.77 6.29 34.55
CA GLU A 111 0.37 7.22 34.71
C GLU A 111 1.37 7.14 33.55
N ARG A 112 1.63 5.94 33.01
CA ARG A 112 2.48 5.76 31.82
C ARG A 112 1.83 6.32 30.56
N MET A 113 0.52 6.15 30.44
CA MET A 113 -0.29 6.75 29.39
C MET A 113 -0.34 8.26 29.56
N GLU A 114 -0.43 8.80 30.77
CA GLU A 114 -0.35 10.24 31.08
C GLU A 114 1.03 10.83 30.78
N GLN A 115 2.12 10.09 31.02
CA GLN A 115 3.48 10.46 30.58
C GLN A 115 3.61 10.44 29.04
N HIS A 116 2.93 9.51 28.36
CA HIS A 116 2.82 9.51 26.90
C HIS A 116 1.88 10.63 26.39
N VAL A 117 0.80 10.95 27.11
CA VAL A 117 -0.16 12.03 26.85
C VAL A 117 0.44 13.42 27.09
N THR A 118 1.35 13.56 28.04
CA THR A 118 2.17 14.77 28.19
C THR A 118 3.19 14.89 27.05
N LEU A 119 3.69 13.79 26.45
CA LEU A 119 4.37 13.84 25.14
C LEU A 119 3.41 14.20 23.98
N PHE A 120 2.12 13.87 24.08
CA PHE A 120 1.06 14.27 23.13
C PHE A 120 0.57 15.73 23.33
N ALA A 121 0.95 16.42 24.41
CA ALA A 121 0.52 17.78 24.71
C ALA A 121 1.12 18.83 23.73
N GLY A 122 0.41 19.05 22.63
CA GLY A 122 0.21 20.35 21.97
C GLY A 122 1.30 20.94 21.07
N THR A 123 2.59 20.75 21.36
CA THR A 123 3.65 21.52 20.65
C THR A 123 4.18 20.82 19.39
N ARG A 124 4.67 21.60 18.41
CA ARG A 124 5.33 21.07 17.21
C ARG A 124 6.53 20.17 17.54
N GLN A 125 7.26 20.49 18.62
CA GLN A 125 8.44 19.75 19.03
C GLN A 125 8.09 18.42 19.71
N SER A 126 7.05 18.38 20.55
CA SER A 126 6.60 17.14 21.19
C SER A 126 6.08 16.14 20.14
N LYS A 127 5.32 16.62 19.14
CA LYS A 127 4.91 15.85 17.95
C LYS A 127 6.11 15.30 17.15
N LYS A 128 7.17 16.10 16.98
CA LYS A 128 8.41 15.66 16.28
C LYS A 128 9.19 14.62 17.08
N ASN A 129 9.25 14.76 18.40
CA ASN A 129 9.94 13.81 19.28
C ASN A 129 9.22 12.45 19.29
N LEU A 130 7.89 12.47 19.39
CA LEU A 130 7.04 11.29 19.23
C LEU A 130 7.21 10.63 17.85
N TYR A 131 7.22 11.43 16.78
CA TYR A 131 7.45 10.90 15.43
C TYR A 131 8.77 10.13 15.34
N ASN A 132 9.85 10.69 15.91
CA ASN A 132 11.14 10.01 15.96
C ASN A 132 11.10 8.75 16.84
N TYR A 133 10.44 8.82 17.99
CA TYR A 133 10.25 7.71 18.92
C TYR A 133 9.59 6.51 18.23
N ILE A 134 8.47 6.72 17.53
CA ILE A 134 7.74 5.67 16.81
C ILE A 134 8.55 5.17 15.62
N SER A 135 9.18 6.07 14.85
CA SER A 135 9.93 5.67 13.66
C SER A 135 11.08 4.74 13.98
N VAL A 136 11.89 5.05 15.00
CA VAL A 136 13.05 4.24 15.36
C VAL A 136 12.62 2.84 15.81
N ARG A 137 11.51 2.75 16.53
CA ARG A 137 11.00 1.47 17.05
C ARG A 137 10.30 0.64 15.99
N ALA A 138 9.55 1.26 15.09
CA ALA A 138 9.01 0.59 13.90
C ALA A 138 10.12 0.03 13.00
N ASP A 139 11.19 0.80 12.75
CA ASP A 139 12.36 0.32 11.97
C ASP A 139 13.01 -0.90 12.64
N THR A 140 13.10 -0.88 13.96
CA THR A 140 13.69 -1.96 14.76
C THR A 140 12.82 -3.21 14.75
N LEU A 141 11.49 -3.07 14.89
CA LEU A 141 10.54 -4.17 14.73
C LEU A 141 10.53 -4.75 13.32
N CYS A 142 10.75 -3.94 12.29
CA CYS A 142 10.89 -4.43 10.92
C CYS A 142 12.11 -5.34 10.75
N VAL A 143 13.20 -5.10 11.49
CA VAL A 143 14.37 -6.01 11.49
C VAL A 143 13.99 -7.34 12.11
N LEU A 144 13.26 -7.34 13.22
CA LEU A 144 12.83 -8.55 13.92
C LEU A 144 11.78 -9.33 13.11
N ALA A 145 10.77 -8.67 12.55
CA ALA A 145 9.73 -9.30 11.74
C ALA A 145 10.27 -9.95 10.45
N LYS A 146 11.45 -9.55 9.96
CA LYS A 146 12.14 -10.22 8.85
C LYS A 146 12.75 -11.56 9.21
N ARG A 147 12.90 -11.83 10.51
CA ARG A 147 13.48 -13.06 11.02
C ARG A 147 12.42 -14.08 11.42
N ALA A 148 11.21 -13.62 11.70
CA ALA A 148 10.10 -14.49 12.07
C ALA A 148 9.64 -15.33 10.87
N VAL A 149 9.38 -16.62 11.09
CA VAL A 149 8.91 -17.55 10.05
C VAL A 149 7.43 -17.28 9.74
N SER A 150 6.62 -16.93 10.75
CA SER A 150 5.23 -16.50 10.55
C SER A 150 4.89 -15.21 11.30
N PRO A 151 5.09 -14.04 10.66
CA PRO A 151 4.71 -12.74 11.23
C PRO A 151 3.22 -12.40 11.00
N LEU A 152 2.37 -13.40 10.74
CA LEU A 152 0.92 -13.19 10.57
C LEU A 152 0.22 -12.64 11.82
N PRO A 153 0.55 -13.06 13.06
CA PRO A 153 -0.02 -12.45 14.26
C PRO A 153 0.32 -10.95 14.37
N VAL A 154 1.56 -10.59 14.01
CA VAL A 154 2.04 -9.21 13.90
C VAL A 154 1.23 -8.40 12.89
N TRP A 155 0.89 -9.00 11.74
CA TRP A 155 0.02 -8.37 10.73
C TRP A 155 -1.37 -8.05 11.26
N LYS A 156 -1.97 -8.95 12.07
CA LYS A 156 -3.27 -8.69 12.70
C LYS A 156 -3.23 -7.47 13.61
N GLN A 157 -2.18 -7.34 14.42
CA GLN A 157 -2.00 -6.19 15.31
C GLN A 157 -1.84 -4.89 14.51
N VAL A 158 -1.05 -4.91 13.43
CA VAL A 158 -0.92 -3.74 12.53
C VAL A 158 -2.28 -3.33 11.95
N LEU A 159 -3.09 -4.28 11.50
CA LEU A 159 -4.43 -4.01 10.98
C LEU A 159 -5.37 -3.45 12.05
N PHE A 160 -5.27 -3.96 13.28
CA PHE A 160 -6.06 -3.51 14.41
C PHE A 160 -5.79 -2.04 14.76
N ILE A 161 -4.52 -1.67 14.90
CA ILE A 161 -4.07 -0.29 15.15
C ILE A 161 -4.60 0.65 14.05
N TYR A 162 -4.57 0.17 12.81
CA TYR A 162 -5.08 0.92 11.67
C TYR A 162 -6.58 1.18 11.71
N LYS A 163 -7.35 0.16 12.13
CA LYS A 163 -8.82 0.21 12.21
C LYS A 163 -9.30 1.11 13.33
N ARG A 164 -8.63 1.09 14.50
CA ARG A 164 -9.07 1.81 15.70
C ARG A 164 -8.93 3.33 15.66
N ALA A 165 -8.34 3.89 14.60
CA ALA A 165 -8.25 5.34 14.42
C ALA A 165 -7.64 6.06 15.64
N HIS A 166 -6.45 5.65 16.06
CA HIS A 166 -5.50 6.52 16.79
C HIS A 166 -4.99 7.67 15.89
N LYS A 167 -5.91 8.35 15.19
CA LYS A 167 -5.64 9.42 14.21
C LYS A 167 -4.89 10.60 14.84
N GLU A 168 -4.99 10.75 16.14
CA GLU A 168 -4.37 11.85 16.89
C GLU A 168 -3.02 11.45 17.52
N THR A 169 -2.74 10.15 17.68
CA THR A 169 -1.56 9.67 18.43
C THR A 169 -0.51 8.96 17.55
N ILE A 170 -0.86 8.36 16.40
CA ILE A 170 0.09 7.55 15.60
C ILE A 170 0.06 7.92 14.09
N PRO A 171 1.21 8.24 13.47
CA PRO A 171 1.28 8.55 12.02
C PRO A 171 0.92 7.35 11.13
N ALA A 172 -0.03 7.53 10.21
CA ALA A 172 -0.54 6.48 9.32
C ALA A 172 0.53 5.92 8.37
N GLU A 173 1.53 6.71 7.97
CA GLU A 173 2.62 6.31 7.07
C GLU A 173 3.56 5.29 7.72
N LYS A 174 3.70 5.31 9.06
CA LYS A 174 4.60 4.42 9.79
C LYS A 174 3.95 3.07 10.08
N VAL A 175 2.67 3.08 10.45
CA VAL A 175 1.85 1.84 10.48
C VAL A 175 1.85 1.20 9.08
N ARG A 176 1.81 2.03 8.03
CA ARG A 176 1.96 1.58 6.63
C ARG A 176 3.31 0.92 6.35
N ALA A 177 4.41 1.56 6.73
CA ALA A 177 5.75 1.02 6.52
C ALA A 177 5.95 -0.32 7.25
N LEU A 178 5.47 -0.41 8.50
CA LEU A 178 5.52 -1.62 9.31
C LEU A 178 4.68 -2.74 8.71
N GLY A 179 3.44 -2.46 8.32
CA GLY A 179 2.58 -3.43 7.64
C GLY A 179 3.20 -3.95 6.35
N LEU A 180 3.83 -3.07 5.54
CA LEU A 180 4.52 -3.50 4.33
C LEU A 180 5.75 -4.34 4.63
N ALA A 181 6.48 -4.05 5.70
CA ALA A 181 7.63 -4.86 6.11
C ALA A 181 7.19 -6.27 6.51
N VAL A 182 6.12 -6.39 7.30
CA VAL A 182 5.52 -7.67 7.69
C VAL A 182 4.99 -8.45 6.48
N LEU A 183 4.22 -7.80 5.60
CA LEU A 183 3.70 -8.47 4.40
C LEU A 183 4.82 -8.95 3.47
N LYS A 184 5.92 -8.20 3.39
CA LYS A 184 7.11 -8.59 2.60
C LYS A 184 7.87 -9.76 3.18
N THR A 185 7.59 -10.19 4.42
CA THR A 185 8.28 -11.32 5.06
C THR A 185 7.42 -12.58 5.06
N LEU A 186 6.13 -12.46 4.76
CA LEU A 186 5.29 -13.61 4.45
C LEU A 186 5.83 -14.33 3.20
N ARG A 187 6.02 -15.64 3.34
CA ARG A 187 6.59 -16.51 2.29
C ARG A 187 5.71 -17.72 1.98
N THR A 188 4.89 -18.15 2.93
CA THR A 188 4.06 -19.34 2.75
C THR A 188 2.72 -19.00 2.11
N GLU A 189 2.19 -19.97 1.35
CA GLU A 189 0.84 -19.90 0.79
C GLU A 189 -0.20 -19.66 1.89
N LYS A 190 -0.19 -20.48 2.95
CA LYS A 190 -1.10 -20.39 4.08
C LYS A 190 -1.13 -18.98 4.70
N ASP A 191 0.05 -18.39 4.94
CA ASP A 191 0.12 -17.06 5.56
C ASP A 191 -0.38 -15.97 4.62
N LEU A 192 -0.07 -16.06 3.31
CA LEU A 192 -0.51 -15.07 2.31
C LEU A 192 -2.02 -15.16 2.05
N VAL A 193 -2.59 -16.37 2.00
CA VAL A 193 -4.03 -16.60 1.91
C VAL A 193 -4.74 -16.04 3.14
N ALA A 194 -4.19 -16.28 4.34
CA ALA A 194 -4.74 -15.72 5.57
C ALA A 194 -4.62 -14.18 5.62
N ALA A 195 -3.49 -13.62 5.22
CA ALA A 195 -3.27 -12.17 5.16
C ALA A 195 -4.22 -11.49 4.17
N SER A 196 -4.48 -12.12 3.01
CA SER A 196 -5.47 -11.63 2.04
C SER A 196 -6.87 -11.56 2.63
N SER A 197 -7.28 -12.60 3.38
CA SER A 197 -8.59 -12.66 4.02
C SER A 197 -8.72 -11.61 5.12
N GLN A 198 -7.68 -11.45 5.95
CA GLN A 198 -7.63 -10.41 6.98
C GLN A 198 -7.65 -9.00 6.39
N TYR A 199 -6.93 -8.76 5.29
CA TYR A 199 -6.94 -7.47 4.60
C TYR A 199 -8.34 -7.13 4.09
N VAL A 200 -8.99 -8.05 3.38
CA VAL A 200 -10.35 -7.86 2.84
C VAL A 200 -11.39 -7.70 3.95
N GLN A 201 -11.23 -8.33 5.10
CA GLN A 201 -12.15 -8.20 6.24
C GLN A 201 -11.98 -6.87 6.99
N ASN A 202 -10.73 -6.46 7.24
CA ASN A 202 -10.44 -5.37 8.17
C ASN A 202 -10.28 -4.00 7.51
N MET A 203 -9.89 -3.92 6.22
CA MET A 203 -9.50 -2.65 5.58
C MET A 203 -10.60 -2.00 4.73
N ARG A 204 -11.86 -2.40 4.93
CA ARG A 204 -13.02 -1.95 4.12
C ARG A 204 -13.41 -0.46 4.28
N ILE A 205 -12.81 0.28 5.23
CA ILE A 205 -13.46 1.49 5.77
C ILE A 205 -12.71 2.80 5.43
N VAL A 206 -11.41 2.76 5.07
CA VAL A 206 -10.64 4.01 4.87
C VAL A 206 -9.71 3.94 3.65
N THR A 207 -9.71 5.03 2.89
CA THR A 207 -8.80 5.37 1.79
C THR A 207 -7.37 5.43 2.27
N HIS A 208 -6.75 4.28 2.31
CA HIS A 208 -5.32 4.23 2.16
C HIS A 208 -5.01 3.23 1.08
N ASP A 209 -4.12 3.68 0.21
CA ASP A 209 -3.84 3.10 -1.09
C ASP A 209 -3.72 1.59 -1.02
N PHE A 210 -4.14 0.92 -2.09
CA PHE A 210 -4.09 -0.53 -2.30
C PHE A 210 -2.66 -1.12 -2.30
N VAL A 211 -1.71 -0.49 -1.61
CA VAL A 211 -0.29 -0.87 -1.49
C VAL A 211 -0.14 -2.15 -0.67
N TYR A 212 -0.97 -2.37 0.35
CA TYR A 212 -1.00 -3.67 1.03
C TYR A 212 -1.56 -4.76 0.11
N ALA A 213 -2.65 -4.48 -0.60
CA ALA A 213 -3.19 -5.40 -1.61
C ALA A 213 -2.14 -5.69 -2.70
N GLN A 214 -1.35 -4.69 -3.12
CA GLN A 214 -0.26 -4.84 -4.07
C GLN A 214 0.81 -5.79 -3.53
N ALA A 215 1.24 -5.62 -2.27
CA ALA A 215 2.25 -6.46 -1.66
C ALA A 215 1.78 -7.91 -1.57
N ILE A 216 0.55 -8.13 -1.09
CA ILE A 216 -0.07 -9.46 -0.99
C ILE A 216 -0.23 -10.08 -2.38
N LEU A 217 -0.79 -9.34 -3.34
CA LEU A 217 -0.99 -9.82 -4.71
C LEU A 217 0.32 -10.17 -5.40
N SER A 218 1.35 -9.33 -5.25
CA SER A 218 2.66 -9.59 -5.85
C SER A 218 3.31 -10.85 -5.28
N ALA A 219 3.11 -11.11 -3.99
CA ALA A 219 3.62 -12.33 -3.35
C ALA A 219 2.80 -13.57 -3.78
N LEU A 220 1.48 -13.47 -3.84
CA LEU A 220 0.61 -14.55 -4.33
C LEU A 220 0.90 -14.93 -5.78
N LEU A 221 1.13 -13.95 -6.66
CA LEU A 221 1.47 -14.18 -8.07
C LEU A 221 2.86 -14.81 -8.27
N ALA A 222 3.71 -14.83 -7.24
CA ALA A 222 5.01 -15.49 -7.27
C ALA A 222 4.95 -16.95 -6.79
N LEU A 223 3.81 -17.39 -6.22
CA LEU A 223 3.58 -18.77 -5.81
C LEU A 223 2.99 -19.60 -6.97
N PRO A 224 3.07 -20.95 -6.88
CA PRO A 224 2.36 -21.82 -7.80
C PRO A 224 0.85 -21.53 -7.84
N GLU A 225 0.24 -21.70 -9.01
CA GLU A 225 -1.21 -21.58 -9.19
C GLU A 225 -1.92 -22.81 -8.58
N THR A 226 -2.27 -22.69 -7.31
CA THR A 226 -3.11 -23.64 -6.56
C THR A 226 -4.53 -23.08 -6.46
N GLU A 227 -5.47 -23.90 -6.04
CA GLU A 227 -6.85 -23.45 -5.80
C GLU A 227 -6.91 -22.33 -4.74
N GLU A 228 -6.07 -22.43 -3.70
CA GLU A 228 -6.05 -21.48 -2.58
C GLU A 228 -5.42 -20.13 -2.97
N THR A 229 -4.32 -20.14 -3.72
CA THR A 229 -3.69 -18.90 -4.21
C THR A 229 -4.59 -18.19 -5.21
N VAL A 230 -5.22 -18.94 -6.12
CA VAL A 230 -6.23 -18.43 -7.04
C VAL A 230 -7.37 -17.78 -6.27
N HIS A 231 -7.99 -18.48 -5.31
CA HIS A 231 -9.09 -17.95 -4.51
C HIS A 231 -8.70 -16.69 -3.70
N ALA A 232 -7.48 -16.63 -3.17
CA ALA A 232 -6.98 -15.44 -2.48
C ALA A 232 -6.84 -14.23 -3.42
N ILE A 233 -6.31 -14.44 -4.62
CA ILE A 233 -6.24 -13.39 -5.66
C ILE A 233 -7.66 -12.96 -6.05
N GLU A 234 -8.59 -13.91 -6.18
CA GLU A 234 -9.98 -13.63 -6.54
C GLU A 234 -10.65 -12.71 -5.52
N LYS A 235 -10.50 -13.03 -4.22
CA LYS A 235 -11.01 -12.18 -3.13
C LYS A 235 -10.48 -10.75 -3.21
N LEU A 236 -9.18 -10.57 -3.42
CA LEU A 236 -8.56 -9.24 -3.54
C LEU A 236 -9.09 -8.47 -4.76
N CYS A 237 -9.26 -9.14 -5.88
CA CYS A 237 -9.75 -8.50 -7.12
C CYS A 237 -11.22 -8.14 -7.02
N ILE A 238 -12.06 -9.04 -6.51
CA ILE A 238 -13.48 -8.76 -6.27
C ILE A 238 -13.63 -7.59 -5.29
N TYR A 239 -12.83 -7.56 -4.22
CA TYR A 239 -12.80 -6.43 -3.30
C TYR A 239 -12.44 -5.12 -4.03
N ALA A 240 -11.34 -5.09 -4.81
CA ALA A 240 -10.94 -3.91 -5.55
C ALA A 240 -11.97 -3.44 -6.59
N LEU A 241 -12.64 -4.36 -7.27
CA LEU A 241 -13.67 -4.07 -8.27
C LEU A 241 -15.01 -3.63 -7.68
N THR A 242 -15.25 -3.85 -6.39
CA THR A 242 -16.50 -3.49 -5.71
C THR A 242 -16.34 -2.32 -4.73
N GLU A 243 -15.12 -2.04 -4.28
CA GLU A 243 -14.83 -0.95 -3.36
C GLU A 243 -15.04 0.42 -4.02
N LYS A 244 -15.90 1.25 -3.44
CA LYS A 244 -16.31 2.57 -3.98
C LYS A 244 -15.15 3.53 -4.12
N ARG A 245 -14.19 3.48 -3.19
CA ARG A 245 -13.02 4.37 -3.20
C ARG A 245 -11.90 3.90 -4.14
N CYS A 246 -12.05 2.73 -4.76
CA CYS A 246 -11.07 2.24 -5.72
C CYS A 246 -11.09 3.09 -7.00
N THR A 247 -9.93 3.61 -7.37
CA THR A 247 -9.75 4.40 -8.61
C THR A 247 -8.81 3.68 -9.58
N VAL A 248 -8.68 4.22 -10.79
CA VAL A 248 -7.69 3.73 -11.76
C VAL A 248 -6.26 3.71 -11.18
N HIS A 249 -5.91 4.71 -10.36
CA HIS A 249 -4.59 4.78 -9.70
C HIS A 249 -4.43 3.67 -8.66
N SER A 250 -5.49 3.37 -7.90
CA SER A 250 -5.53 2.26 -6.95
C SER A 250 -5.27 0.92 -7.63
N LEU A 251 -5.95 0.65 -8.75
CA LEU A 251 -5.77 -0.59 -9.51
C LEU A 251 -4.38 -0.71 -10.14
N ARG A 252 -3.86 0.41 -10.66
CA ARG A 252 -2.47 0.48 -11.17
C ARG A 252 -1.48 0.17 -10.06
N GLY A 253 -1.68 0.76 -8.88
CA GLY A 253 -0.88 0.49 -7.68
C GLY A 253 -0.95 -0.98 -7.28
N MET A 254 -2.15 -1.55 -7.20
CA MET A 254 -2.35 -2.97 -6.90
C MET A 254 -1.62 -3.90 -7.89
N GLY A 255 -1.44 -3.47 -9.14
CA GLY A 255 -0.77 -4.28 -10.16
C GLY A 255 -1.72 -5.27 -10.83
N ILE A 256 -3.01 -4.94 -10.94
CA ILE A 256 -4.02 -5.78 -11.61
C ILE A 256 -3.63 -6.13 -13.05
N ALA A 257 -2.88 -5.27 -13.71
CA ALA A 257 -2.34 -5.56 -15.04
C ALA A 257 -1.41 -6.79 -15.10
N LYS A 258 -0.84 -7.21 -13.97
CA LYS A 258 0.03 -8.39 -13.86
C LYS A 258 -0.75 -9.69 -13.66
N ILE A 259 -2.04 -9.62 -13.38
CA ILE A 259 -2.86 -10.81 -13.16
C ILE A 259 -3.06 -11.53 -14.49
N PRO A 260 -2.91 -12.87 -14.52
CA PRO A 260 -3.24 -13.65 -15.71
C PRO A 260 -4.65 -13.31 -16.23
N ARG A 261 -4.74 -13.06 -17.52
CA ARG A 261 -5.91 -12.42 -18.15
C ARG A 261 -7.15 -13.31 -18.10
N LYS A 262 -6.95 -14.62 -18.29
CA LYS A 262 -7.99 -15.65 -18.11
C LYS A 262 -8.54 -15.64 -16.69
N LEU A 263 -7.64 -15.53 -15.71
CA LEU A 263 -7.98 -15.45 -14.30
C LEU A 263 -8.77 -14.17 -14.00
N LEU A 264 -8.30 -13.01 -14.46
CA LEU A 264 -9.00 -11.72 -14.33
C LEU A 264 -10.39 -11.73 -14.99
N PHE A 265 -10.52 -12.38 -16.15
CA PHE A 265 -11.81 -12.53 -16.82
C PHE A 265 -12.76 -13.45 -16.06
N SER A 266 -12.26 -14.57 -15.52
CA SER A 266 -13.05 -15.47 -14.68
C SER A 266 -13.56 -14.79 -13.40
N MET A 267 -12.73 -13.94 -12.77
CA MET A 267 -13.10 -13.13 -11.61
C MET A 267 -14.20 -12.14 -11.93
N LEU A 268 -14.13 -11.49 -13.10
CA LEU A 268 -15.14 -10.52 -13.51
C LEU A 268 -16.53 -11.17 -13.60
N LYS A 269 -16.61 -12.41 -14.10
CA LYS A 269 -17.87 -13.18 -14.17
C LYS A 269 -18.48 -13.45 -12.79
N LYS A 270 -17.68 -13.44 -11.72
CA LYS A 270 -18.12 -13.65 -10.32
C LYS A 270 -18.63 -12.36 -9.66
N VAL A 271 -18.39 -11.19 -10.24
CA VAL A 271 -18.88 -9.91 -9.71
C VAL A 271 -20.28 -9.64 -10.22
N ARG A 272 -21.21 -9.28 -9.31
CA ARG A 272 -22.55 -8.84 -9.73
C ARG A 272 -22.46 -7.44 -10.35
N SER A 273 -23.08 -7.25 -11.51
CA SER A 273 -23.08 -5.99 -12.27
C SER A 273 -23.53 -4.78 -11.42
N GLU A 274 -24.51 -4.97 -10.55
CA GLU A 274 -25.03 -3.93 -9.64
C GLU A 274 -24.00 -3.46 -8.61
N LYS A 275 -23.07 -4.32 -8.19
CA LYS A 275 -22.07 -4.01 -7.15
C LYS A 275 -20.76 -3.51 -7.70
N ILE A 276 -20.56 -3.56 -9.02
CA ILE A 276 -19.29 -3.18 -9.62
C ILE A 276 -19.07 -1.66 -9.54
N ASN A 277 -17.86 -1.26 -9.18
CA ASN A 277 -17.39 0.12 -9.27
C ASN A 277 -16.97 0.41 -10.72
N LEU A 278 -17.67 1.33 -11.37
CA LEU A 278 -17.47 1.65 -12.79
C LEU A 278 -16.09 2.26 -13.07
N TYR A 279 -15.55 3.04 -12.14
CA TYR A 279 -14.24 3.68 -12.28
C TYR A 279 -13.09 2.67 -12.18
N ALA A 280 -13.28 1.64 -11.36
CA ALA A 280 -12.36 0.50 -11.29
C ALA A 280 -12.53 -0.45 -12.50
N PHE A 281 -13.76 -0.68 -12.93
CA PHE A 281 -14.05 -1.62 -14.00
C PHE A 281 -13.61 -1.13 -15.38
N ALA A 282 -13.80 0.15 -15.70
CA ALA A 282 -13.48 0.70 -17.02
C ALA A 282 -12.04 0.41 -17.53
N PRO A 283 -10.96 0.62 -16.74
CA PRO A 283 -9.61 0.26 -17.18
C PRO A 283 -9.41 -1.25 -17.35
N VAL A 284 -10.02 -2.07 -16.49
CA VAL A 284 -9.95 -3.55 -16.57
C VAL A 284 -10.65 -4.04 -17.83
N ALA A 285 -11.83 -3.51 -18.14
CA ALA A 285 -12.56 -3.83 -19.36
C ALA A 285 -11.73 -3.49 -20.61
N LYS A 286 -11.11 -2.30 -20.67
CA LYS A 286 -10.24 -1.91 -21.79
C LYS A 286 -9.03 -2.84 -21.94
N GLN A 287 -8.45 -3.30 -20.83
CA GLN A 287 -7.36 -4.28 -20.86
C GLN A 287 -7.84 -5.62 -21.43
N LEU A 288 -8.94 -6.16 -20.91
CA LEU A 288 -9.51 -7.42 -21.38
C LEU A 288 -9.88 -7.39 -22.87
N VAL A 289 -10.46 -6.29 -23.37
CA VAL A 289 -10.79 -6.14 -24.80
C VAL A 289 -9.57 -6.24 -25.70
N ARG A 290 -8.42 -5.71 -25.30
CA ARG A 290 -7.19 -5.79 -26.11
C ARG A 290 -6.68 -7.22 -26.25
N GLU A 291 -6.96 -8.04 -25.25
CA GLU A 291 -6.36 -9.36 -25.09
C GLU A 291 -7.28 -10.46 -25.60
N LEU A 292 -8.59 -10.31 -25.40
CA LEU A 292 -9.61 -11.24 -25.87
C LEU A 292 -9.96 -11.05 -27.36
N LYS A 293 -9.27 -10.17 -28.10
CA LYS A 293 -9.52 -9.97 -29.55
C LYS A 293 -9.42 -11.25 -30.37
N GLN A 294 -8.60 -12.19 -29.93
CA GLN A 294 -8.38 -13.48 -30.59
C GLN A 294 -9.36 -14.57 -30.12
N SER A 295 -10.20 -14.30 -29.12
CA SER A 295 -11.21 -15.22 -28.58
C SER A 295 -12.62 -14.61 -28.75
N PRO A 296 -13.33 -14.91 -29.84
CA PRO A 296 -14.64 -14.34 -30.13
C PRO A 296 -15.69 -14.64 -29.04
N GLU A 297 -15.64 -15.84 -28.46
CA GLU A 297 -16.57 -16.29 -27.42
C GLU A 297 -16.40 -15.53 -26.10
N ASP A 298 -15.14 -15.31 -25.69
CA ASP A 298 -14.84 -14.53 -24.49
C ASP A 298 -15.15 -13.06 -24.69
N LEU A 299 -14.89 -12.52 -25.90
CA LEU A 299 -15.23 -11.15 -26.24
C LEU A 299 -16.75 -10.92 -26.23
N ALA A 300 -17.54 -11.86 -26.75
CA ALA A 300 -19.00 -11.81 -26.70
C ALA A 300 -19.54 -11.94 -25.27
N SER A 301 -18.90 -12.76 -24.44
CA SER A 301 -19.22 -12.85 -23.01
C SER A 301 -18.94 -11.54 -22.26
N LEU A 302 -17.82 -10.87 -22.58
CA LEU A 302 -17.49 -9.56 -22.04
C LEU A 302 -18.46 -8.47 -22.53
N GLU A 303 -18.88 -8.53 -23.81
CA GLU A 303 -19.91 -7.65 -24.39
C GLU A 303 -21.20 -7.70 -23.56
N LYS A 304 -21.73 -8.92 -23.35
CA LYS A 304 -22.95 -9.15 -22.57
C LYS A 304 -22.83 -8.61 -21.15
N TYR A 305 -21.69 -8.83 -20.50
CA TYR A 305 -21.45 -8.33 -19.14
C TYR A 305 -21.44 -6.80 -19.09
N ILE A 306 -20.72 -6.14 -20.00
CA ILE A 306 -20.66 -4.67 -20.06
C ILE A 306 -22.05 -4.08 -20.38
N ALA A 307 -22.80 -4.69 -21.31
CA ALA A 307 -24.16 -4.29 -21.61
C ALA A 307 -25.07 -4.41 -20.38
N GLY A 308 -24.96 -5.51 -19.63
CA GLY A 308 -25.67 -5.69 -18.36
C GLY A 308 -25.34 -4.63 -17.31
N VAL A 309 -24.06 -4.28 -17.15
CA VAL A 309 -23.65 -3.17 -16.27
C VAL A 309 -24.22 -1.83 -16.74
N LEU A 310 -24.18 -1.56 -18.05
CA LEU A 310 -24.67 -0.31 -18.62
C LEU A 310 -26.20 -0.18 -18.62
N SER A 311 -26.93 -1.29 -18.53
CA SER A 311 -28.39 -1.29 -18.39
C SER A 311 -28.85 -0.70 -17.06
N THR A 312 -28.01 -0.77 -16.03
CA THR A 312 -28.31 -0.28 -14.66
C THR A 312 -27.57 1.01 -14.32
N LYS A 313 -26.43 1.30 -14.97
CA LYS A 313 -25.57 2.44 -14.65
C LYS A 313 -24.99 3.10 -15.89
N ASN A 314 -25.00 4.42 -15.95
CA ASN A 314 -24.42 5.15 -17.08
C ASN A 314 -22.93 5.46 -16.87
N HIS A 315 -22.05 5.05 -17.79
CA HIS A 315 -20.63 5.39 -17.76
C HIS A 315 -20.03 5.51 -19.17
N ILE A 316 -19.57 6.71 -19.54
CA ILE A 316 -19.10 7.04 -20.90
C ILE A 316 -17.95 6.12 -21.33
N GLY A 317 -16.93 5.95 -20.48
CA GLY A 317 -15.77 5.12 -20.82
C GLY A 317 -16.11 3.64 -21.04
N LEU A 318 -17.19 3.13 -20.44
CA LEU A 318 -17.65 1.76 -20.66
C LEU A 318 -18.51 1.65 -21.93
N LYS A 319 -19.31 2.68 -22.25
CA LYS A 319 -20.02 2.79 -23.53
C LYS A 319 -19.06 2.76 -24.71
N ASP A 320 -17.95 3.49 -24.62
CA ASP A 320 -16.92 3.47 -25.68
C ASP A 320 -16.22 2.13 -25.79
N THR A 321 -15.97 1.47 -24.65
CA THR A 321 -15.40 0.12 -24.62
C THR A 321 -16.36 -0.89 -25.25
N LEU A 322 -17.67 -0.81 -24.96
CA LEU A 322 -18.70 -1.63 -25.57
C LEU A 322 -18.77 -1.40 -27.10
N LYS A 323 -18.76 -0.14 -27.56
CA LYS A 323 -18.71 0.17 -29.00
C LYS A 323 -17.49 -0.48 -29.67
N ASN A 324 -16.33 -0.44 -29.02
CA ASN A 324 -15.11 -1.06 -29.56
C ASN A 324 -15.22 -2.58 -29.64
N ILE A 325 -15.83 -3.23 -28.65
CA ILE A 325 -16.12 -4.67 -28.70
C ILE A 325 -17.04 -4.99 -29.88
N ILE A 326 -18.14 -4.24 -30.04
CA ILE A 326 -19.08 -4.41 -31.14
C ILE A 326 -18.39 -4.23 -32.49
N LYS A 327 -17.47 -3.26 -32.65
CA LYS A 327 -16.66 -3.11 -33.87
C LYS A 327 -15.83 -4.35 -34.20
N ILE A 328 -15.30 -5.02 -33.18
CA ILE A 328 -14.44 -6.19 -33.35
C ILE A 328 -15.26 -7.43 -33.70
N ILE A 329 -16.41 -7.63 -33.03
CA ILE A 329 -17.26 -8.83 -33.21
C ILE A 329 -18.16 -8.68 -34.44
N ASN A 330 -18.72 -7.50 -34.66
CA ASN A 330 -19.73 -7.22 -35.69
C ASN A 330 -19.41 -5.88 -36.38
N PRO A 331 -18.38 -5.83 -37.25
CA PRO A 331 -17.99 -4.61 -37.95
C PRO A 331 -19.15 -3.98 -38.76
N GLU A 332 -20.09 -4.80 -39.22
CA GLU A 332 -21.26 -4.39 -40.00
C GLU A 332 -22.33 -3.63 -39.19
N LYS A 333 -22.44 -3.88 -37.88
CA LYS A 333 -23.48 -3.26 -37.01
C LYS A 333 -23.26 -1.75 -36.78
N LEU A 334 -22.07 -1.23 -37.07
CA LEU A 334 -21.73 0.19 -36.92
C LEU A 334 -21.68 0.96 -38.25
N GLN A 335 -21.89 0.29 -39.39
CA GLN A 335 -21.84 0.92 -40.71
C GLN A 335 -23.18 1.49 -41.20
N LYS A 336 -24.31 1.28 -40.50
CA LYS A 336 -25.58 1.91 -40.91
C LYS A 336 -25.78 3.31 -40.31
N LYS A 337 -25.15 4.29 -40.96
CA LYS A 337 -25.67 5.64 -41.19
C LYS A 337 -24.89 6.32 -42.33
N GLN A 338 -24.80 5.69 -43.50
CA GLN A 338 -24.58 6.47 -44.73
C GLN A 338 -25.84 7.30 -44.97
N ARG A 339 -25.68 8.63 -44.96
CA ARG A 339 -26.71 9.58 -45.38
C ARG A 339 -27.12 9.22 -46.81
N GLU A 340 -28.41 9.06 -47.04
CA GLU A 340 -28.97 9.05 -48.40
C GLU A 340 -28.54 10.34 -49.11
N PRO A 341 -28.10 10.26 -50.39
CA PRO A 341 -27.78 11.45 -51.15
C PRO A 341 -29.08 12.24 -51.38
N LYS A 342 -29.05 13.54 -51.04
CA LYS A 342 -30.12 14.48 -51.40
C LYS A 342 -30.31 14.41 -52.92
N LYS A 343 -31.53 14.06 -53.35
CA LYS A 343 -31.96 14.21 -54.74
C LYS A 343 -31.82 15.67 -55.15
N SER A 344 -31.16 15.86 -56.28
CA SER A 344 -31.11 17.06 -57.09
C SER A 344 -32.50 17.49 -57.53
N SER A 345 -32.77 18.79 -57.44
CA SER A 345 -33.71 19.48 -58.32
C SER A 345 -33.04 20.75 -58.86
N GLU A 346 -32.54 20.66 -60.10
CA GLU A 346 -32.52 21.76 -61.09
C GLU A 346 -33.97 22.18 -61.36
N SER A 347 -34.36 23.35 -61.83
CA SER A 347 -33.80 24.59 -62.42
C SER A 347 -34.90 25.67 -62.21
N ALA A 348 -34.83 26.97 -62.49
CA ALA A 348 -34.07 27.91 -63.32
C ALA A 348 -34.37 29.32 -62.72
N GLY A 349 -33.71 30.45 -62.96
CA GLY A 349 -32.67 30.93 -63.86
C GLY A 349 -32.80 32.47 -63.88
N ASP A 350 -31.66 33.19 -63.87
CA ASP A 350 -31.34 34.52 -64.47
C ASP A 350 -32.34 35.72 -64.39
N ALA A 351 -31.96 37.00 -64.30
CA ALA A 351 -30.68 37.72 -64.17
C ALA A 351 -30.94 39.25 -63.89
N THR A 352 -29.94 39.91 -63.30
CA THR A 352 -29.41 41.30 -63.54
C THR A 352 -30.00 42.61 -62.96
N ASN A 353 -29.01 43.45 -62.52
CA ASN A 353 -28.86 44.92 -62.35
C ASN A 353 -29.13 45.53 -60.95
N ALA A 354 -28.11 45.98 -60.17
CA ALA A 354 -27.27 47.22 -60.27
C ALA A 354 -28.08 48.48 -59.86
N GLN A 355 -27.68 49.47 -59.05
CA GLN A 355 -26.53 49.88 -58.22
C GLN A 355 -26.98 51.21 -57.51
N GLU A 356 -26.30 51.66 -56.45
CA GLU A 356 -26.33 53.05 -55.86
C GLU A 356 -27.58 53.46 -55.03
N ASN A 357 -27.55 54.25 -53.94
CA ASN A 357 -26.53 55.06 -53.25
C ASN A 357 -26.97 55.39 -51.78
N GLU A 358 -25.95 55.66 -50.94
CA GLU A 358 -25.81 56.60 -49.79
C GLU A 358 -27.03 57.14 -49.00
N GLU A 359 -26.95 57.12 -47.65
CA GLU A 359 -26.65 58.34 -46.85
C GLU A 359 -26.49 58.05 -45.34
N THR A 360 -25.60 58.84 -44.74
CA THR A 360 -25.07 58.86 -43.37
C THR A 360 -25.94 59.59 -42.34
N THR A 361 -25.89 59.21 -41.05
CA THR A 361 -25.70 60.20 -39.95
C THR A 361 -25.18 59.56 -38.64
N GLN A 362 -24.22 60.23 -38.00
CA GLN A 362 -23.59 59.97 -36.70
C GLN A 362 -24.29 60.76 -35.57
N VAL A 363 -24.28 60.27 -34.31
CA VAL A 363 -24.13 61.03 -33.02
C VAL A 363 -23.73 60.02 -31.91
N ILE A 364 -22.48 59.92 -31.41
CA ILE A 364 -21.84 60.53 -30.21
C ILE A 364 -22.40 60.08 -28.82
N THR A 365 -21.74 59.08 -28.20
CA THR A 365 -21.12 58.93 -26.82
C THR A 365 -21.53 59.82 -25.60
N PRO A 366 -21.09 59.57 -24.31
CA PRO A 366 -20.45 58.41 -23.60
C PRO A 366 -20.78 58.25 -22.04
N ILE A 367 -20.00 57.38 -21.34
CA ILE A 367 -19.63 57.30 -19.87
C ILE A 367 -20.78 56.90 -18.89
N GLU A 368 -20.68 56.00 -17.89
CA GLU A 368 -19.70 55.87 -16.80
C GLU A 368 -19.53 54.45 -16.22
N GLU A 369 -18.29 54.23 -15.76
CA GLU A 369 -17.86 53.23 -14.78
C GLU A 369 -18.62 53.38 -13.45
N GLU A 370 -18.91 52.29 -12.76
CA GLU A 370 -18.64 52.29 -11.32
C GLU A 370 -18.34 50.88 -10.79
N ASN A 371 -17.13 50.78 -10.23
CA ASN A 371 -16.64 49.72 -9.38
C ASN A 371 -17.32 49.73 -8.00
N LYS A 372 -17.16 48.60 -7.30
CA LYS A 372 -17.25 48.32 -5.84
C LYS A 372 -18.40 47.36 -5.52
N GLN A 373 -18.23 46.32 -4.69
CA GLN A 373 -17.21 46.08 -3.66
C GLN A 373 -17.10 44.58 -3.36
#